data_AF-A0A431RB91-F1
#
_entry.id   AF-A0A431RB91-F1
#
_cell.length_a   1.000
_cell.length_b   1.000
_cell.length_c   1.000
_cell.angle_alpha   90.00
_cell.angle_beta   90.00
_cell.angle_gamma   90.00
#
_symmetry.space_group_name_H-M   'P 1'
#
loop_
_entity.id
_entity.type
_entity.pdbx_description
1 polymer ?
#
loop_
_entity_poly.entity_id
_entity_poly.type
_entity_poly.pdbx_seq_one_letter_code
_entity_poly.pdbx_strand_id
1 'polypeptide(L)'
;MTEAELDDPLITPLVKALTRAPTLMGVPYMYFMFNGVVSSVCFLVTHNLFMLLVAIPLHLFGYVMTLRDDRIFEILYVRSTRCPPRSRSFWGADSYAP
;
A
#
# COMPACT_ATOMS: atom_id res chain seq x y z
N MET A 1 8.51 -10.70 -46.09
CA MET A 1 8.90 -9.98 -44.86
C MET A 1 10.29 -9.45 -45.09
N THR A 2 10.41 -8.15 -45.24
CA THR A 2 11.66 -7.39 -45.32
C THR A 2 12.31 -7.37 -43.93
N GLU A 3 13.65 -7.38 -43.83
CA GLU A 3 14.35 -7.39 -42.53
C GLU A 3 13.98 -6.21 -41.63
N ALA A 4 13.58 -5.08 -42.22
CA ALA A 4 13.06 -3.91 -41.51
C ALA A 4 11.73 -4.14 -40.75
N GLU A 5 10.92 -5.13 -41.13
CA GLU A 5 9.69 -5.48 -40.39
C GLU A 5 9.94 -6.43 -39.21
N LEU A 6 11.11 -7.08 -39.15
CA LEU A 6 11.49 -7.98 -38.06
C LEU A 6 12.06 -7.21 -36.85
N ASP A 7 12.50 -5.96 -37.04
CA ASP A 7 13.03 -5.08 -36.00
C ASP A 7 11.95 -4.27 -35.26
N ASP A 8 10.70 -4.29 -35.75
CA ASP A 8 9.60 -3.59 -35.07
C ASP A 8 9.14 -4.43 -33.86
N PRO A 9 9.27 -3.92 -32.62
CA PRO A 9 8.87 -4.67 -31.44
C PRO A 9 7.36 -4.90 -31.46
N LEU A 10 6.93 -6.15 -31.29
CA LEU A 10 5.52 -6.49 -31.11
C LEU A 10 4.99 -5.88 -29.79
N ILE A 11 4.36 -4.71 -29.89
CA ILE A 11 3.73 -4.03 -28.76
C ILE A 11 2.39 -4.72 -28.47
N THR A 12 2.43 -5.73 -27.59
CA THR A 12 1.20 -6.33 -27.05
C THR A 12 0.57 -5.38 -26.02
N PRO A 13 -0.74 -5.09 -26.10
CA PRO A 13 -1.39 -4.22 -25.14
C PRO A 13 -1.37 -4.87 -23.75
N LEU A 14 -0.71 -4.23 -22.79
CA LEU A 14 -0.65 -4.73 -21.42
C LEU A 14 -2.00 -4.52 -20.72
N VAL A 15 -2.69 -5.61 -20.39
CA VAL A 15 -3.92 -5.56 -19.58
C VAL A 15 -3.55 -5.33 -18.11
N LYS A 16 -3.36 -4.07 -17.74
CA LYS A 16 -2.89 -3.61 -16.42
C LYS A 16 -3.75 -4.11 -15.25
N ALA A 17 -5.04 -4.40 -15.49
CA ALA A 17 -5.96 -4.92 -14.48
C ALA A 17 -5.59 -6.34 -14.02
N LEU A 18 -5.00 -7.17 -14.88
CA LEU A 18 -4.63 -8.56 -14.56
C LEU A 18 -3.28 -8.66 -13.84
N THR A 19 -2.45 -7.62 -13.89
CA THR A 19 -1.09 -7.63 -13.35
C THR A 19 -0.92 -6.77 -12.09
N ARG A 20 -1.89 -5.92 -11.76
CA ARG A 20 -1.88 -5.11 -10.53
C ARG A 20 -2.52 -5.86 -9.36
N ALA A 21 -2.09 -5.53 -8.15
CA ALA A 21 -2.74 -6.01 -6.94
C ALA A 21 -4.21 -5.53 -6.88
N PRO A 22 -5.14 -6.33 -6.35
CA PRO A 22 -6.54 -5.96 -6.29
C PRO A 22 -6.75 -4.74 -5.38
N THR A 23 -7.36 -3.70 -5.94
CA THR A 23 -7.73 -2.46 -5.24
C THR A 23 -9.24 -2.31 -5.16
N LEU A 24 -9.76 -1.86 -4.02
CA LEU A 24 -11.16 -1.53 -3.81
C LEU A 24 -11.29 -0.05 -3.47
N MET A 25 -12.18 0.68 -4.17
CA MET A 25 -12.34 2.13 -4.00
C MET A 25 -11.02 2.94 -4.09
N GLY A 26 -10.08 2.46 -4.91
CA GLY A 26 -8.78 3.12 -5.11
C GLY A 26 -7.73 2.87 -4.03
N VAL A 27 -8.00 1.98 -3.07
CA VAL A 27 -7.04 1.59 -2.01
C VAL A 27 -6.82 0.07 -2.03
N PRO A 28 -5.65 -0.47 -1.63
CA PRO A 28 -5.42 -1.91 -1.60
C PRO A 28 -6.40 -2.65 -0.70
N TYR A 29 -6.82 -3.84 -1.14
CA TYR A 29 -7.84 -4.66 -0.45
C TYR A 29 -7.55 -4.89 1.04
N MET A 30 -6.31 -5.24 1.37
CA MET A 30 -5.86 -5.46 2.76
C MET A 30 -6.09 -4.22 3.64
N TYR A 31 -5.81 -3.02 3.12
CA TYR A 31 -5.99 -1.78 3.87
C TYR A 31 -7.47 -1.44 4.05
N PHE A 32 -8.30 -1.67 3.04
CA PHE A 32 -9.74 -1.45 3.13
C PHE A 32 -10.38 -2.33 4.21
N MET A 33 -10.00 -3.61 4.28
CA MET A 33 -10.42 -4.49 5.38
C MET A 33 -9.94 -3.98 6.75
N PHE A 34 -8.67 -3.58 6.85
CA PHE A 34 -8.13 -3.03 8.09
C PHE A 34 -8.90 -1.77 8.54
N ASN A 35 -9.23 -0.87 7.62
CA ASN A 35 -10.04 0.31 7.89
C ASN A 35 -11.41 -0.05 8.49
N GLY A 36 -12.10 -1.02 7.89
CA GLY A 36 -13.41 -1.50 8.39
C GLY A 36 -13.33 -2.16 9.77
N VAL A 37 -12.27 -2.92 10.04
CA VAL A 37 -12.04 -3.51 11.36
C VAL A 37 -11.77 -2.41 12.40
N VAL A 38 -10.88 -1.47 12.10
CA VAL A 38 -10.53 -0.37 13.00
C VAL A 38 -11.74 0.51 13.30
N SER A 39 -12.55 0.85 12.30
CA SER A 39 -13.77 1.63 12.51
C SER A 39 -14.78 0.87 13.38
N SER A 40 -14.91 -0.45 13.17
CA SER A 40 -15.79 -1.31 13.97
C SER A 40 -15.33 -1.39 15.43
N VAL A 41 -14.03 -1.56 15.67
CA VAL A 41 -13.46 -1.59 17.03
C VAL A 41 -13.66 -0.24 17.73
N CYS A 42 -13.42 0.88 17.02
CA CYS A 42 -13.61 2.21 17.58
C CYS A 42 -15.07 2.46 17.97
N PHE A 43 -16.02 2.04 17.13
CA PHE A 43 -17.45 2.07 17.43
C PHE A 43 -17.79 1.23 18.67
N LEU A 44 -17.27 0.00 18.77
CA LEU A 44 -17.57 -0.89 19.89
C LEU A 44 -17.08 -0.36 21.23
N VAL A 45 -15.89 0.26 21.26
CA VAL A 45 -15.32 0.85 22.48
C VAL A 45 -16.13 2.06 22.94
N THR A 46 -16.54 2.90 21.99
CA THR A 46 -17.16 4.20 22.29
C THR A 46 -18.68 4.12 22.41
N HIS A 47 -19.28 3.02 21.96
CA HIS A 47 -20.74 2.79 21.90
C HIS A 47 -21.50 3.93 21.20
N ASN A 48 -20.83 4.66 20.31
CA ASN A 48 -21.37 5.85 19.65
C ASN A 48 -21.34 5.66 18.13
N LEU A 49 -22.51 5.72 17.49
CA LEU A 49 -22.64 5.54 16.04
C LEU A 49 -21.84 6.58 15.24
N PHE A 50 -21.63 7.78 15.77
CA PHE A 50 -20.81 8.80 15.12
C PHE A 50 -19.34 8.39 14.95
N MET A 51 -18.83 7.46 15.77
CA MET A 51 -17.46 6.96 15.60
C MET A 51 -17.27 6.13 14.32
N LEU A 52 -18.35 5.72 13.64
CA LEU A 52 -18.23 5.08 12.33
C LEU A 52 -17.60 6.03 11.29
N LEU A 53 -17.77 7.35 11.47
CA LEU A 53 -17.18 8.37 10.59
C LEU A 53 -15.65 8.38 10.63
N VAL A 54 -15.02 7.75 11.62
CA VAL A 54 -13.55 7.57 11.68
C VAL A 54 -13.03 6.76 10.48
N ALA A 55 -13.87 5.95 9.84
CA ALA A 55 -13.52 5.26 8.60
C ALA A 55 -13.14 6.24 7.47
N ILE A 56 -13.77 7.41 7.38
CA ILE A 56 -13.56 8.40 6.31
C ILE A 56 -12.14 8.98 6.33
N PRO A 57 -11.66 9.63 7.41
CA PRO A 57 -10.30 10.19 7.43
C PRO A 57 -9.25 9.09 7.27
N LEU A 58 -9.50 7.91 7.84
CA LEU A 58 -8.57 6.78 7.72
C LEU A 58 -8.54 6.26 6.26
N HIS A 59 -9.67 6.22 5.56
CA HIS A 59 -9.71 5.84 4.15
C HIS A 59 -9.03 6.90 3.28
N LEU A 60 -9.29 8.18 3.52
CA LEU A 60 -8.67 9.30 2.79
C LEU A 60 -7.15 9.26 2.91
N PHE A 61 -6.62 8.99 4.11
CA PHE A 61 -5.18 8.84 4.33
C PHE A 61 -4.58 7.72 3.49
N GLY A 62 -5.24 6.55 3.48
CA GLY A 62 -4.79 5.42 2.67
C GLY A 62 -4.89 5.68 1.18
N TYR A 63 -5.91 6.41 0.74
CA TYR A 63 -6.08 6.85 -0.64
C TYR A 63 -4.93 7.77 -1.08
N VAL A 64 -4.60 8.78 -0.26
CA VAL A 64 -3.48 9.69 -0.53
C VAL A 64 -2.14 8.95 -0.58
N MET A 65 -1.94 7.96 0.29
CA MET A 65 -0.74 7.11 0.22
C MET A 65 -0.68 6.31 -1.09
N THR A 66 -1.80 5.74 -1.52
CA THR A 66 -1.88 4.92 -2.75
C THR A 66 -1.65 5.76 -4.01
N LEU A 67 -1.99 7.05 -4.01
CA LEU A 67 -1.69 7.96 -5.12
C LEU A 67 -0.18 8.07 -5.42
N ARG A 68 0.69 7.86 -4.42
CA ARG A 68 2.14 7.84 -4.65
C ARG A 68 2.61 6.51 -5.22
N ASP A 69 2.15 5.41 -4.63
CA ASP A 69 2.54 4.06 -5.04
C ASP A 69 1.44 3.06 -4.64
N ASP A 70 0.98 2.26 -5.61
CA ASP A 70 -0.02 1.21 -5.42
C ASP A 70 0.44 0.14 -4.38
N ARG A 71 1.75 -0.05 -4.21
CA ARG A 71 2.36 -1.04 -3.28
C ARG A 71 2.98 -0.43 -2.03
N ILE A 72 2.67 0.83 -1.71
CA ILE A 72 3.26 1.52 -0.56
C ILE A 72 3.12 0.74 0.76
N PHE A 73 1.99 0.08 1.01
CA PHE A 73 1.75 -0.67 2.24
C PHE A 73 2.60 -1.94 2.33
N GLU A 74 2.85 -2.62 1.21
CA GLU A 74 3.73 -3.79 1.15
C GLU A 74 5.18 -3.37 1.41
N ILE A 75 5.61 -2.26 0.80
CA ILE A 75 6.95 -1.69 1.01
C ILE A 75 7.14 -1.30 2.48
N LEU A 76 6.16 -0.64 3.09
CA LEU A 76 6.19 -0.27 4.51
C LEU A 76 6.24 -1.51 5.41
N TYR A 77 5.48 -2.55 5.08
CA TYR A 77 5.48 -3.81 5.81
C TYR A 77 6.84 -4.52 5.72
N VAL A 78 7.41 -4.67 4.52
CA VAL A 78 8.74 -5.26 4.32
C VAL A 78 9.81 -4.42 5.02
N ARG A 79 9.74 -3.09 4.91
CA ARG A 79 10.65 -2.18 5.61
C ARG A 79 10.58 -2.38 7.13
N SER A 80 9.39 -2.57 7.69
CA SER A 80 9.21 -2.78 9.13
C SER A 80 9.68 -4.15 9.61
N THR A 81 9.67 -5.17 8.76
CA THR A 81 9.91 -6.57 9.15
C THR A 81 11.28 -7.11 8.74
N ARG A 82 11.80 -6.68 7.58
CA ARG A 82 12.99 -7.27 6.93
C ARG A 82 14.15 -6.31 6.78
N CYS A 83 13.98 -5.02 7.06
CA CYS A 83 15.04 -4.01 6.95
C CYS A 83 15.43 -3.44 8.33
N PRO A 84 16.30 -4.12 9.12
CA PRO A 84 17.05 -3.44 10.18
C PRO A 84 18.06 -2.46 9.56
N PRO A 85 18.36 -1.28 10.16
CA PRO A 85 18.62 -1.18 11.60
C PRO A 85 17.97 0.02 12.33
N ARG A 86 17.61 -0.22 13.59
CA ARG A 86 17.09 0.81 14.51
C ARG A 86 18.19 1.71 15.10
N SER A 87 19.45 1.38 14.82
CA SER A 87 20.63 1.95 15.47
C SER A 87 21.12 3.24 14.79
N ARG A 88 20.63 3.58 13.58
CA ARG A 88 20.99 4.82 12.87
C ARG A 88 20.64 6.10 13.64
N SER A 89 19.60 6.06 14.47
CA SER A 89 19.24 7.20 15.33
C SER A 89 20.25 7.41 16.47
N PHE A 90 20.99 6.38 16.87
CA PHE A 90 21.96 6.44 17.96
C PHE A 90 23.40 6.63 17.43
N TRP A 91 23.80 5.86 16.42
CA TRP A 91 25.16 5.84 15.89
C TRP A 91 25.36 6.72 14.65
N GLY A 92 24.30 7.25 14.03
CA GLY A 92 24.37 7.94 12.74
C GLY A 92 24.66 7.02 11.54
N ALA A 93 24.90 5.73 11.79
CA ALA A 93 25.18 4.70 10.80
C ALA A 93 24.44 3.41 11.12
N ASP A 94 24.25 2.59 10.09
CA ASP A 94 23.55 1.31 10.17
C ASP A 94 24.48 0.24 10.76
N SER A 95 24.29 -0.07 12.06
CA SER A 95 25.07 -1.11 12.76
C SER A 95 24.19 -2.31 13.11
N TYR A 96 24.70 -3.53 12.91
CA TYR A 96 24.02 -4.80 13.25
C TYR A 96 23.99 -5.10 14.76
N ALA A 97 24.80 -4.40 15.55
CA ALA A 97 24.81 -4.46 17.00
C ALA A 97 23.99 -3.29 17.61
N PRO A 98 23.35 -3.48 18.79
CA PRO A 98 22.72 -2.39 19.53
C PRO A 98 23.73 -1.32 19.93
#